data_AF-A0A914NXW7-F1
#
_entry.id   AF-A0A914NXW7-F1
#
_cell.length_a   1.000
_cell.length_b   1.000
_cell.length_c   1.000
_cell.angle_alpha   90.00
_cell.angle_beta   90.00
_cell.angle_gamma   90.00
#
_symmetry.space_group_name_H-M   'P 1'
#
loop_
_entity.id
_entity.type
_entity.pdbx_description
1 polymer ?
#
loop_
_entity_poly.entity_id
_entity_poly.type
_entity_poly.pdbx_seq_one_letter_code
_entity_poly.pdbx_strand_id
1 'polypeptide(L)'
;SLKELHVLFYNLKVRHEIIDDLQQNGQIRTSHLKPSCKNFNVYCHDLTAQSASNVLAMGGYLGITVRGYYYVKHKLKLCHPYLPCLIQFGGGHHRSFYPLECLSVIRHKMKGGCS
;
A
#
# COMPACT_ATOMS: atom_id res chain seq x y z
N SER A 1 -6.85 16.97 6.65
CA SER A 1 -6.29 16.65 7.98
C SER A 1 -6.13 15.13 8.17
N LEU A 2 -5.35 14.64 9.14
CA LEU A 2 -5.19 13.19 9.41
C LEU A 2 -6.52 12.49 9.72
N LYS A 3 -7.47 13.22 10.33
CA LYS A 3 -8.83 12.73 10.61
C LYS A 3 -9.63 12.49 9.34
N GLU A 4 -9.58 13.42 8.39
CA GLU A 4 -10.24 13.26 7.08
C GLU A 4 -9.68 12.04 6.33
N LEU A 5 -8.36 11.83 6.36
CA LEU A 5 -7.73 10.70 5.68
C LEU A 5 -8.20 9.36 6.26
N HIS A 6 -8.32 9.27 7.60
CA HIS A 6 -8.93 8.11 8.24
C HIS A 6 -10.39 7.93 7.77
N VAL A 7 -11.21 8.98 7.81
CA VAL A 7 -12.62 8.89 7.38
C VAL A 7 -12.74 8.38 5.94
N LEU A 8 -11.88 8.81 5.02
CA LEU A 8 -11.87 8.34 3.63
C LEU A 8 -11.58 6.84 3.54
N PHE A 9 -10.62 6.32 4.30
CA PHE A 9 -10.29 4.88 4.26
C PHE A 9 -11.29 3.99 5.00
N TYR A 10 -12.01 4.52 5.99
CA TYR A 10 -13.09 3.79 6.68
C TYR A 10 -14.41 3.81 5.89
N ASN A 11 -14.59 4.76 4.98
CA ASN A 11 -15.75 4.78 4.09
C ASN A 11 -15.54 3.76 2.95
N LEU A 12 -16.33 2.68 2.98
CA LEU A 12 -16.23 1.59 1.99
C LEU A 12 -16.37 2.07 0.54
N LYS A 13 -17.28 3.02 0.28
CA LYS A 13 -17.51 3.54 -1.07
C LYS A 13 -16.28 4.27 -1.58
N VAL A 14 -15.76 5.21 -0.78
CA VAL A 14 -14.56 5.99 -1.13
C VAL A 14 -13.35 5.08 -1.28
N ARG A 15 -13.20 4.08 -0.41
CA ARG A 15 -12.11 3.11 -0.51
C ARG A 15 -12.16 2.35 -1.85
N HIS A 16 -13.34 1.90 -2.29
CA HIS A 16 -13.49 1.29 -3.61
C HIS A 16 -13.15 2.26 -4.74
N GLU A 17 -13.62 3.51 -4.69
CA GLU A 17 -13.28 4.53 -5.69
C GLU A 17 -11.76 4.77 -5.80
N ILE A 18 -11.05 4.80 -4.67
CA ILE A 18 -9.59 4.91 -4.64
C ILE A 18 -8.92 3.68 -5.27
N ILE A 19 -9.40 2.48 -4.95
CA ILE A 19 -8.84 1.24 -5.50
C ILE A 19 -9.06 1.20 -7.01
N ASP A 20 -10.27 1.53 -7.48
CA ASP A 20 -10.62 1.55 -8.88
C ASP A 20 -9.76 2.56 -9.67
N ASP A 21 -9.59 3.78 -9.16
CA ASP A 21 -8.70 4.78 -9.78
C ASP A 21 -7.26 4.27 -9.88
N LEU A 22 -6.74 3.68 -8.79
CA LEU A 22 -5.38 3.16 -8.75
C LEU A 22 -5.17 1.99 -9.72
N GLN A 23 -6.19 1.15 -9.93
CA GLN A 23 -6.14 0.02 -10.85
C GLN A 23 -6.26 0.44 -12.32
N GLN A 24 -7.09 1.46 -12.61
CA GLN A 24 -7.37 1.88 -13.99
C GLN A 24 -6.36 2.91 -14.51
N ASN A 25 -5.89 3.82 -13.65
CA ASN A 25 -5.16 5.02 -14.08
C ASN A 25 -3.69 5.05 -13.61
N GLY A 26 -3.25 4.06 -12.84
CA GLY A 26 -1.93 4.05 -12.23
C GLY A 26 -1.20 2.72 -12.32
N GLN A 27 0.12 2.79 -12.41
CA GLN A 27 1.00 1.67 -12.07
C GLN A 27 1.63 1.94 -10.71
N ILE A 28 1.45 1.04 -9.76
CA ILE A 28 2.03 1.17 -8.42
C ILE A 28 3.33 0.37 -8.36
N ARG A 29 4.39 1.00 -7.86
CA ARG A 29 5.71 0.40 -7.73
C ARG A 29 6.24 0.60 -6.31
N THR A 30 6.95 -0.37 -5.77
CA THR A 30 7.71 -0.16 -4.53
C THR A 30 8.76 0.92 -4.73
N SER A 31 9.12 1.64 -3.66
CA SER A 31 10.08 2.76 -3.73
C SER A 31 11.17 2.71 -2.66
N HIS A 32 11.16 1.68 -1.81
CA HIS A 32 12.02 1.58 -0.63
C HIS A 32 13.23 0.64 -0.80
N LEU A 33 13.28 -0.15 -1.87
CA LEU A 33 14.35 -1.13 -2.07
C LEU A 33 15.61 -0.49 -2.68
N LYS A 34 16.78 -0.91 -2.19
CA LYS A 34 18.10 -0.49 -2.69
C LYS A 34 18.90 -1.70 -3.20
N PRO A 35 19.54 -1.61 -4.38
CA PRO A 35 19.46 -0.53 -5.37
C PRO A 35 18.05 -0.37 -5.99
N SER A 36 17.77 0.79 -6.59
CA SER A 36 16.43 1.16 -7.07
C SER A 36 15.86 0.20 -8.13
N CYS A 37 16.71 -0.52 -8.87
CA CYS A 37 16.30 -1.55 -9.82
C CYS A 37 15.59 -2.76 -9.17
N LYS A 38 15.75 -2.97 -7.85
CA LYS A 38 15.05 -4.05 -7.12
C LYS A 38 13.59 -3.74 -6.81
N ASN A 39 13.16 -2.49 -6.98
CA ASN A 39 11.76 -2.15 -6.85
C ASN A 39 10.93 -2.86 -7.92
N PHE A 40 9.67 -3.12 -7.65
CA PHE A 40 8.79 -3.93 -8.50
C PHE A 40 7.35 -3.45 -8.41
N ASN A 41 6.55 -3.86 -9.39
CA ASN A 41 5.16 -3.44 -9.49
C ASN A 41 4.29 -4.23 -8.52
N VAL A 42 3.33 -3.55 -7.91
CA VAL A 42 2.35 -4.14 -6.99
C VAL A 42 0.95 -3.87 -7.51
N TYR A 43 0.04 -4.78 -7.23
CA TYR A 43 -1.38 -4.65 -7.59
C TYR A 43 -2.18 -4.31 -6.35
N CYS A 44 -2.85 -3.14 -6.37
CA CYS A 44 -3.75 -2.72 -5.31
C CYS A 44 -5.05 -3.52 -5.41
N HIS A 45 -5.18 -4.62 -4.65
CA HIS A 45 -6.43 -5.36 -4.61
C HIS A 45 -7.38 -4.81 -3.54
N ASP A 46 -6.82 -4.35 -2.41
CA ASP A 46 -7.57 -3.71 -1.33
C ASP A 46 -6.62 -2.85 -0.48
N LEU A 47 -7.18 -2.11 0.48
CA LEU A 47 -6.47 -1.39 1.54
C LEU A 47 -6.88 -1.93 2.90
N THR A 48 -5.92 -2.06 3.82
CA THR A 48 -6.21 -2.51 5.18
C THR A 48 -7.08 -1.51 5.94
N ALA A 49 -8.07 -1.99 6.68
CA ALA A 49 -8.84 -1.14 7.59
C ALA A 49 -7.98 -0.64 8.79
N GLN A 50 -6.98 -1.44 9.18
CA GLN A 50 -6.06 -1.13 10.27
C GLN A 50 -4.76 -0.50 9.76
N SER A 51 -4.06 0.18 10.65
CA SER A 51 -2.76 0.80 10.37
C SER A 51 -1.62 -0.21 10.22
N ALA A 52 -0.52 0.19 9.59
CA ALA A 52 0.71 -0.60 9.53
C ALA A 52 1.29 -0.94 10.91
N SER A 53 0.92 -0.19 11.96
CA SER A 53 1.30 -0.45 13.35
C SER A 53 0.53 -1.62 13.96
N ASN A 54 -0.64 -1.96 13.43
CA ASN A 54 -1.55 -2.94 14.00
C ASN A 54 -1.72 -4.19 13.10
N VAL A 55 -1.61 -4.04 11.78
CA VAL A 55 -1.69 -5.17 10.85
C VAL A 55 -0.51 -6.11 11.07
N LEU A 56 -0.79 -7.40 11.22
CA LEU A 56 0.24 -8.42 11.36
C LEU A 56 0.86 -8.79 10.00
N ALA A 57 2.18 -8.89 9.97
CA ALA A 57 2.93 -9.43 8.84
C ALA A 57 2.98 -10.96 8.88
N MET A 58 3.36 -11.60 7.76
CA MET A 58 3.62 -13.04 7.69
C MET A 58 2.44 -13.91 8.19
N GLY A 59 1.20 -13.51 7.89
CA GLY A 59 -0.01 -14.22 8.33
C GLY A 59 -0.22 -14.22 9.85
N GLY A 60 0.51 -13.38 10.60
CA GLY A 60 0.41 -13.31 12.06
C GLY A 60 1.22 -14.33 12.83
N TYR A 61 1.88 -15.27 12.16
CA TYR A 61 2.61 -16.38 12.81
C TYR A 61 3.63 -15.94 13.86
N LEU A 62 4.33 -14.83 13.61
CA LEU A 62 5.36 -14.31 14.52
C LEU A 62 4.86 -13.19 15.43
N GLY A 63 3.59 -12.79 15.36
CA GLY A 63 3.07 -11.63 16.11
C GLY A 63 3.72 -10.29 15.73
N ILE A 64 4.49 -10.23 14.64
CA ILE A 64 5.19 -9.03 14.18
C ILE A 64 4.24 -8.21 13.30
N THR A 65 4.15 -6.91 13.58
CA THR A 65 3.35 -5.97 12.78
C THR A 65 4.05 -5.61 11.47
N VAL A 66 3.33 -5.11 10.47
CA VAL A 66 3.92 -4.65 9.20
C VAL A 66 5.01 -3.60 9.46
N ARG A 67 4.77 -2.66 10.38
CA ARG A 67 5.78 -1.69 10.84
C ARG A 67 7.04 -2.39 11.36
N GLY A 68 6.89 -3.36 12.26
CA GLY A 68 8.01 -4.10 12.83
C GLY A 68 8.80 -4.88 11.77
N TYR A 69 8.09 -5.52 10.85
CA TYR A 69 8.68 -6.26 9.74
C TYR A 69 9.50 -5.35 8.82
N TYR A 70 8.99 -4.17 8.45
CA TYR A 70 9.74 -3.20 7.62
C TYR A 70 10.97 -2.65 8.34
N TYR A 71 10.89 -2.45 9.65
CA TYR A 71 12.06 -2.05 10.45
C TYR A 71 13.15 -3.13 10.45
N VAL A 72 12.80 -4.39 10.71
CA VAL A 72 13.79 -5.47 10.84
C VAL A 72 14.36 -5.89 9.48
N LYS A 73 13.48 -6.17 8.51
CA LYS A 73 13.86 -6.73 7.20
C LYS A 73 14.41 -5.68 6.24
N HIS A 74 13.76 -4.52 6.18
CA HIS A 74 14.09 -3.48 5.20
C HIS A 74 14.92 -2.34 5.80
N LYS A 75 15.24 -2.40 7.10
CA LYS A 75 15.94 -1.33 7.85
C LYS A 75 15.25 0.03 7.68
N LEU A 76 13.92 0.01 7.56
CA LEU A 76 13.11 1.19 7.28
C LEU A 76 12.24 1.52 8.50
N LYS A 77 12.52 2.66 9.13
CA LYS A 77 11.62 3.23 10.15
C LYS A 77 10.52 3.99 9.42
N LEU A 78 9.31 3.45 9.45
CA LEU A 78 8.18 4.09 8.79
C LEU A 78 7.87 5.45 9.45
N CYS A 79 7.63 6.48 8.64
CA CYS A 79 7.30 7.83 9.11
C CYS A 79 5.80 7.97 9.46
N HIS A 80 4.94 7.25 8.75
CA HIS A 80 3.49 7.28 8.85
C HIS A 80 2.93 5.88 9.11
N PRO A 81 3.38 5.17 10.17
CA PRO A 81 2.94 3.80 10.44
C PRO A 81 1.48 3.71 10.91
N TYR A 82 0.81 4.85 11.10
CA TYR A 82 -0.61 4.96 11.42
C TYR A 82 -1.50 4.85 10.17
N LEU A 83 -0.93 4.96 8.96
CA LEU A 83 -1.67 4.80 7.72
C LEU A 83 -1.98 3.33 7.42
N PRO A 84 -3.03 3.07 6.61
CA PRO A 84 -3.27 1.76 6.01
C PRO A 84 -2.09 1.21 5.20
N CYS A 85 -2.20 -0.06 4.85
CA CYS A 85 -1.33 -0.73 3.89
C CYS A 85 -2.14 -1.12 2.65
N LEU A 86 -1.49 -1.10 1.49
CA LEU A 86 -1.99 -1.77 0.29
C LEU A 86 -1.91 -3.28 0.48
N ILE A 87 -2.98 -3.97 0.08
CA ILE A 87 -3.09 -5.42 0.08
C ILE A 87 -2.92 -5.93 -1.34
N GLN A 88 -1.97 -6.85 -1.52
CA GLN A 88 -1.89 -7.67 -2.72
C GLN A 88 -2.19 -9.13 -2.36
N PHE A 89 -3.20 -9.70 -3.01
CA PHE A 89 -3.50 -11.12 -2.90
C PHE A 89 -2.54 -11.91 -3.80
N GLY A 90 -1.96 -12.98 -3.24
CA GLY A 90 -1.21 -13.99 -3.98
C GLY A 90 -2.06 -15.24 -4.21
N GLY A 91 -1.42 -16.34 -4.60
CA GLY A 91 -2.08 -17.64 -4.67
C GLY A 91 -2.57 -18.13 -3.31
N GLY A 92 -3.72 -18.81 -3.29
CA GLY A 92 -4.33 -19.36 -2.08
C GLY A 92 -4.76 -18.28 -1.08
N HIS A 93 -4.34 -18.40 0.19
CA HIS A 93 -4.66 -17.43 1.25
C HIS A 93 -3.55 -16.40 1.47
N HIS A 94 -2.56 -16.31 0.59
CA HIS A 94 -1.42 -15.42 0.78
C HIS A 94 -1.81 -13.94 0.59
N ARG A 95 -1.47 -13.10 1.57
CA ARG A 95 -1.67 -11.65 1.53
C ARG A 95 -0.35 -10.95 1.80
N SER A 96 0.05 -10.08 0.88
CA SER A 96 1.17 -9.17 1.08
C SER A 96 0.66 -7.80 1.48
N PHE A 97 1.30 -7.18 2.46
CA PHE A 97 0.97 -5.85 2.95
C PHE A 97 2.11 -4.87 2.65
N TYR A 98 1.78 -3.74 2.01
CA TYR A 98 2.73 -2.71 1.63
C TYR A 98 2.32 -1.37 2.26
N PRO A 99 3.12 -0.78 3.18
CA PRO A 99 2.88 0.56 3.69
C PRO A 99 2.80 1.57 2.56
N LEU A 100 1.85 2.49 2.61
CA LEU A 100 1.61 3.46 1.52
C LEU A 100 2.83 4.33 1.22
N GLU A 101 3.62 4.69 2.24
CA GLU A 101 4.86 5.47 2.07
C GLU A 101 6.00 4.74 1.36
N CYS A 102 5.88 3.41 1.22
CA CYS A 102 6.85 2.55 0.54
C CYS A 102 6.53 2.35 -0.95
N LEU A 103 5.54 3.10 -1.46
CA LEU A 103 4.98 2.98 -2.80
C LEU A 103 5.07 4.31 -3.56
N SER A 104 5.26 4.20 -4.87
CA SER A 104 5.14 5.31 -5.83
C SER A 104 4.04 4.97 -6.83
N VAL A 105 3.18 5.95 -7.14
CA VAL A 105 2.19 5.84 -8.21
C VAL A 105 2.74 6.48 -9.46
N ILE A 106 2.89 5.70 -10.52
CA ILE A 106 3.27 6.14 -11.86
C ILE A 106 1.97 6.30 -12.64
N ARG A 107 1.51 7.55 -12.79
CA ARG A 107 0.31 7.86 -13.57
C ARG A 107 0.63 7.86 -15.05
N HIS A 108 -0.23 7.24 -15.85
CA HIS A 108 -0.20 7.44 -17.29
C HIS A 108 -0.59 8.90 -17.56
N LYS A 109 0.26 9.66 -18.28
CA LYS A 109 -0.19 10.96 -18.81
C LYS A 109 -1.41 10.67 -19.67
N MET A 110 -2.57 11.23 -19.31
CA MET A 110 -3.67 11.32 -20.26
C MET A 110 -3.10 11.98 -21.52
N LYS A 111 -3.14 11.28 -22.65
CA LYS A 111 -2.98 11.96 -23.94
C LYS A 111 -4.10 13.00 -23.95
N GLY A 112 -3.75 14.28 -23.83
CA GLY A 112 -4.69 15.35 -24.02
C GLY A 112 -5.38 15.10 -25.36
N GLY A 113 -6.69 14.83 -25.30
CA GLY A 113 -7.50 14.76 -26.50
C GLY A 113 -7.45 16.12 -27.16
N CYS A 114 -6.90 16.18 -28.37
CA CYS A 114 -7.27 17.24 -29.28
C CYS A 114 -8.75 17.02 -29.61
N SER A 115 -9.57 18.01 -29.28
CA SER A 115 -10.87 18.25 -29.90
C SER A 115 -10.88 19.72 -30.30
#